data_AF-A0A971B2U8-F1
#
_entry.id   AF-A0A971B2U8-F1
#
_cell.length_a   1.000
_cell.length_b   1.000
_cell.length_c   1.000
_cell.angle_alpha   90.00
_cell.angle_beta   90.00
_cell.angle_gamma   90.00
#
_symmetry.space_group_name_H-M   'P 1'
#
loop_
_entity.id
_entity.type
_entity.pdbx_description
1 polymer ?
#
loop_
_entity_poly.entity_id
_entity_poly.type
_entity_poly.pdbx_seq_one_letter_code
_entity_poly.pdbx_strand_id
1 'polypeptide(L)'
;MGRSRKGNLVVRRFVDMWALAGMHPTNIDLLQRLRSADDRQFGANMDVCGDISQQDPDTGKWEENHVIGIRSDMWDPEEEKLQKALNSLKDERREQLRREIKRSGRLDKKQSYKLGRQLNRDPLMQMKPSDLVHRRLVMKMFRSTSERIRWAGTIEEVTTHEVHNSIGCGRPALSLAVLLPGYEYVITIQQNHRFPRIPATFTFSFLDEDDKRIRYVAIKRKWVSAGADFDILSGGRKIGLIDGRLFGFGYNAQIRIDDPAFSDNRPFLDLITLFTATVGYHRQMRKSVNRRVRAALAGASFQHVVEDEEFWLLKNPRRRAA
;
A
#
# COMPACT_ATOMS: atom_id res chain seq x y z
N MET A 1 27.91 2.13 39.32
CA MET A 1 28.58 2.70 38.12
C MET A 1 27.53 3.12 37.10
N GLY A 2 27.46 4.43 36.83
CA GLY A 2 26.88 5.09 35.65
C GLY A 2 25.57 4.60 35.03
N ARG A 3 24.42 4.91 35.63
CA ARG A 3 23.20 5.13 34.83
C ARG A 3 23.40 6.44 34.07
N SER A 4 23.86 6.35 32.82
CA SER A 4 23.87 7.48 31.90
C SER A 4 22.44 8.04 31.80
N ARG A 5 22.30 9.35 31.97
CA ARG A 5 21.05 10.06 31.69
C ARG A 5 20.73 9.85 30.21
N LYS A 6 19.83 8.92 29.88
CA LYS A 6 19.17 8.87 28.58
C LYS A 6 18.43 10.21 28.43
N GLY A 7 19.05 11.18 27.75
CA GLY A 7 18.34 12.35 27.26
C GLY A 7 17.16 11.87 26.42
N ASN A 8 16.05 12.62 26.44
CA ASN A 8 14.89 12.32 25.60
C ASN A 8 15.34 12.30 24.12
N LEU A 9 15.62 11.10 23.60
CA LEU A 9 16.02 10.88 22.22
C LEU A 9 14.79 11.12 21.35
N VAL A 10 14.71 12.33 20.79
CA VAL A 10 13.69 12.71 19.81
C VAL A 10 14.21 12.33 18.44
N VAL A 11 13.56 11.37 17.79
CA VAL A 11 13.92 10.99 16.42
C VAL A 11 13.09 11.78 15.42
N ARG A 12 13.78 12.29 14.40
CA ARG A 12 13.18 13.07 13.30
C ARG A 12 13.56 12.45 11.96
N ARG A 13 12.54 12.26 11.13
CA ARG A 13 12.69 11.88 9.72
C ARG A 13 11.95 12.89 8.85
N PHE A 14 12.48 13.17 7.69
CA PHE A 14 11.85 13.98 6.67
C PHE A 14 11.60 13.07 5.46
N VAL A 15 10.35 13.02 5.02
CA VAL A 15 9.90 12.24 3.87
C VAL A 15 9.61 13.25 2.77
N ASP A 16 10.30 13.15 1.64
CA ASP A 16 10.08 13.99 0.46
C ASP A 16 9.53 13.11 -0.67
N MET A 17 8.22 13.22 -0.91
CA MET A 17 7.55 12.47 -1.97
C MET A 17 7.29 13.37 -3.17
N TRP A 18 7.77 12.95 -4.33
CA TRP A 18 7.72 13.75 -5.55
C TRP A 18 6.39 13.53 -6.29
N ALA A 19 5.91 14.58 -6.95
CA ALA A 19 4.64 14.54 -7.68
C ALA A 19 4.70 13.69 -8.96
N LEU A 20 5.88 13.51 -9.55
CA LEU A 20 6.10 12.71 -10.75
C LEU A 20 7.22 11.71 -10.47
N ALA A 21 6.88 10.41 -10.48
CA ALA A 21 7.86 9.35 -10.35
C ALA A 21 8.82 9.38 -11.56
N GLY A 22 10.10 9.08 -11.33
CA GLY A 22 11.10 8.96 -12.40
C GLY A 22 11.76 10.25 -12.90
N MET A 23 11.28 11.45 -12.56
CA MET A 23 11.79 12.72 -13.11
C MET A 23 12.86 13.46 -12.28
N HIS A 24 13.34 12.90 -11.16
CA HIS A 24 14.37 13.56 -10.34
C HIS A 24 15.79 13.24 -10.85
N PRO A 25 16.71 14.22 -11.00
CA PRO A 25 18.07 14.00 -11.52
C PRO A 25 18.89 12.94 -10.75
N THR A 26 18.64 12.80 -9.44
CA THR A 26 19.25 11.77 -8.58
C THR A 26 18.89 10.34 -8.99
N ASN A 27 17.85 10.16 -9.81
CA ASN A 27 17.37 8.84 -10.22
C ASN A 27 18.36 8.05 -11.06
N ILE A 28 19.23 8.65 -11.87
CA ILE A 28 20.02 7.86 -12.83
C ILE A 28 21.09 7.01 -12.12
N ASP A 29 21.92 7.62 -11.27
CA ASP A 29 22.95 6.90 -10.49
C ASP A 29 22.29 5.95 -9.47
N LEU A 30 21.21 6.39 -8.84
CA LEU A 30 20.51 5.59 -7.86
C LEU A 30 19.78 4.38 -8.47
N LEU A 31 19.14 4.54 -9.63
CA LEU A 31 18.52 3.44 -10.39
C LEU A 31 19.58 2.46 -10.91
N GLN A 32 20.77 2.94 -11.32
CA GLN A 32 21.89 2.06 -11.70
C GLN A 32 22.37 1.22 -10.51
N ARG A 33 22.50 1.82 -9.33
CA ARG A 33 22.86 1.10 -8.08
C ARG A 33 21.76 0.14 -7.62
N LEU A 34 20.49 0.54 -7.73
CA LEU A 34 19.34 -0.30 -7.39
C LEU A 34 19.21 -1.52 -8.32
N ARG A 35 19.51 -1.37 -9.61
CA ARG A 35 19.51 -2.46 -10.59
C ARG A 35 20.71 -3.40 -10.47
N SER A 36 21.81 -2.93 -9.90
CA SER A 36 23.05 -3.72 -9.72
C SER A 36 23.22 -4.30 -8.31
N ALA A 37 22.42 -3.85 -7.33
CA ALA A 37 22.42 -4.41 -5.99
C ALA A 37 21.95 -5.87 -5.99
N ASP A 38 22.53 -6.70 -5.11
CA ASP A 38 22.16 -8.10 -4.87
C ASP A 38 20.67 -8.30 -4.48
N ASP A 39 19.95 -7.21 -4.20
CA ASP A 39 18.59 -7.20 -3.69
C ASP A 39 17.54 -7.21 -4.83
N ARG A 40 16.99 -8.39 -5.09
CA ARG A 40 15.93 -8.63 -6.10
C ARG A 40 14.60 -7.90 -5.80
N GLN A 41 14.51 -7.16 -4.69
CA GLN A 41 13.30 -6.44 -4.29
C GLN A 41 13.03 -5.19 -5.15
N PHE A 42 14.05 -4.59 -5.78
CA PHE A 42 13.88 -3.49 -6.74
C PHE A 42 13.88 -4.03 -8.18
N GLY A 43 12.73 -3.99 -8.85
CA GLY A 43 12.54 -4.57 -10.18
C GLY A 43 12.52 -3.56 -11.33
N ALA A 44 12.49 -4.05 -12.57
CA ALA A 44 12.38 -3.21 -13.77
C ALA A 44 11.07 -2.38 -13.84
N ASN A 45 10.03 -2.83 -13.14
CA ASN A 45 8.70 -2.22 -13.10
C ASN A 45 8.52 -1.25 -11.93
N MET A 46 9.62 -0.73 -11.39
CA MET A 46 9.63 0.19 -10.27
C MET A 46 10.20 1.54 -10.66
N ASP A 47 9.52 2.59 -10.22
CA ASP A 47 9.99 3.97 -10.35
C ASP A 47 10.30 4.53 -8.97
N VAL A 48 11.33 5.38 -8.89
CA VAL A 48 11.62 6.11 -7.66
C VAL A 48 10.67 7.31 -7.57
N CYS A 49 10.05 7.49 -6.40
CA CYS A 49 9.05 8.53 -6.17
C CYS A 49 9.27 9.35 -4.89
N GLY A 50 10.39 9.16 -4.20
CA GLY A 50 10.76 9.99 -3.06
C GLY A 50 12.01 9.52 -2.34
N ASP A 51 12.45 10.34 -1.41
CA ASP A 51 13.60 10.10 -0.56
C ASP A 51 13.28 10.39 0.92
N ILE A 52 14.10 9.86 1.80
CA ILE A 52 13.97 10.05 3.24
C ILE A 52 15.31 10.45 3.81
N SER A 53 15.27 11.57 4.54
CA SER A 53 16.38 12.05 5.35
C SER A 53 16.11 11.81 6.81
N GLN A 54 17.12 11.40 7.57
CA GLN A 54 17.06 11.29 9.03
C GLN A 54 18.00 12.30 9.66
N GLN A 55 17.54 12.94 10.74
CA GLN A 55 18.40 13.82 11.52
C GLN A 55 19.23 12.99 12.50
N ASP A 56 20.55 13.16 12.45
CA ASP A 56 21.46 12.61 13.45
C ASP A 56 21.22 13.31 14.80
N PRO A 57 20.96 12.57 15.89
CA PRO A 57 20.61 13.15 17.18
C PRO A 57 21.78 13.85 17.88
N ASP A 58 23.02 13.48 17.57
CA ASP A 58 24.23 14.00 18.22
C ASP A 58 24.79 15.24 17.49
N THR A 59 24.80 15.19 16.16
CA THR A 59 25.36 16.25 15.31
C THR A 59 24.30 17.22 14.77
N GLY A 60 23.02 16.82 14.80
CA GLY A 60 21.91 17.58 14.23
C GLY A 60 21.89 17.65 12.70
N LYS A 61 22.84 16.99 12.01
CA LYS A 61 22.91 16.96 10.55
C LYS A 61 21.84 16.06 9.96
N TRP A 62 21.37 16.42 8.77
CA TRP A 62 20.44 15.61 8.00
C TRP A 62 21.21 14.73 7.04
N GLU A 63 20.90 13.45 7.03
CA GLU A 63 21.48 12.48 6.12
C GLU A 63 20.37 11.79 5.34
N GLU A 64 20.39 11.93 4.02
CA GLU A 64 19.57 11.14 3.11
C GLU A 64 20.04 9.68 3.19
N ASN A 65 19.15 8.80 3.63
CA ASN A 65 19.52 7.43 3.95
C ASN A 65 18.51 6.39 3.44
N HIS A 66 17.36 6.81 2.91
CA HIS A 66 16.45 5.89 2.24
C HIS A 66 15.83 6.50 0.98
N VAL A 67 15.39 5.61 0.12
CA VAL A 67 14.68 5.92 -1.12
C VAL A 67 13.37 5.14 -1.14
N ILE A 68 12.32 5.76 -1.68
CA ILE A 68 11.03 5.14 -1.92
C ILE A 68 10.86 4.81 -3.40
N GLY A 69 10.59 3.54 -3.69
CA GLY A 69 10.15 3.06 -4.99
C GLY A 69 8.66 2.70 -4.99
N ILE A 70 7.98 2.95 -6.11
CA ILE A 70 6.60 2.55 -6.38
C ILE A 70 6.58 1.55 -7.54
N ARG A 71 5.76 0.49 -7.44
CA ARG A 71 5.52 -0.41 -8.59
C ARG A 71 4.55 0.25 -9.58
N SER A 72 5.10 0.84 -10.64
CA SER A 72 4.33 1.56 -11.65
C SER A 72 3.40 0.65 -12.44
N ASP A 73 3.81 -0.59 -12.70
CA ASP A 73 2.98 -1.57 -13.42
C ASP A 73 1.69 -1.97 -12.71
N MET A 74 1.55 -1.69 -11.41
CA MET A 74 0.33 -1.91 -10.63
C MET A 74 -0.38 -0.60 -10.29
N TRP A 75 0.38 0.49 -10.12
CA TRP A 75 -0.18 1.80 -9.83
C TRP A 75 -0.85 2.43 -11.06
N ASP A 76 -0.21 2.32 -12.22
CA ASP A 76 -0.72 2.84 -13.49
C ASP A 76 -0.40 1.85 -14.62
N PRO A 77 -1.12 0.71 -14.69
CA PRO A 77 -0.85 -0.32 -15.67
C PRO A 77 -1.09 0.20 -17.10
N GLU A 78 -0.20 -0.18 -18.01
CA GLU A 78 -0.34 0.10 -19.44
C GLU A 78 -1.61 -0.54 -20.02
N GLU A 79 -2.16 0.07 -21.07
CA GLU A 79 -3.37 -0.39 -21.73
C GLU A 79 -3.25 -1.84 -22.24
N GLU A 80 -2.07 -2.24 -22.72
CA GLU A 80 -1.81 -3.61 -23.17
C GLU A 80 -1.96 -4.64 -22.02
N LYS A 81 -1.45 -4.32 -20.83
CA LYS A 81 -1.59 -5.18 -19.64
C LYS A 81 -3.06 -5.32 -19.24
N LEU A 82 -3.80 -4.20 -19.26
CA LEU A 82 -5.25 -4.20 -19.00
C LEU A 82 -6.02 -5.03 -20.04
N GLN A 83 -5.66 -4.92 -21.32
CA GLN A 83 -6.27 -5.68 -22.40
C GLN A 83 -6.02 -7.18 -22.23
N LYS A 84 -4.80 -7.58 -21.84
CA LYS A 84 -4.47 -8.98 -21.55
C LYS A 84 -5.28 -9.53 -20.37
N ALA A 85 -5.37 -8.79 -19.27
CA ALA A 85 -6.18 -9.16 -18.12
C ALA A 85 -7.66 -9.31 -18.49
N LEU A 86 -8.21 -8.37 -19.27
CA LEU A 86 -9.57 -8.41 -19.76
C LEU A 86 -9.83 -9.65 -20.64
N ASN A 87 -8.91 -9.99 -21.53
CA ASN A 87 -9.03 -11.18 -22.37
C ASN A 87 -9.07 -12.47 -21.53
N SER A 88 -8.20 -12.59 -20.52
CA SER A 88 -8.22 -13.73 -19.58
C SER A 88 -9.57 -13.86 -18.89
N LEU A 89 -10.13 -12.76 -18.37
CA LEU A 89 -11.45 -12.75 -17.74
C LEU A 89 -12.57 -13.16 -18.71
N LYS A 90 -12.55 -12.64 -19.95
CA LYS A 90 -13.53 -12.98 -20.98
C LYS A 90 -13.45 -14.46 -21.34
N ASP A 91 -12.25 -15.02 -21.46
CA ASP A 91 -12.04 -16.44 -21.75
C ASP A 91 -12.52 -17.34 -20.61
N GLU A 92 -12.19 -17.02 -19.36
CA GLU A 92 -12.68 -17.73 -18.18
C GLU A 92 -14.21 -17.70 -18.11
N ARG A 93 -14.83 -16.54 -18.33
CA ARG A 93 -16.29 -16.38 -18.33
C ARG A 93 -16.94 -17.14 -19.48
N ARG A 94 -16.33 -17.14 -20.66
CA ARG A 94 -16.79 -17.94 -21.81
C ARG A 94 -16.81 -19.42 -21.46
N GLU A 95 -15.76 -19.92 -20.83
CA GLU A 95 -15.67 -21.31 -20.39
C GLU A 95 -16.67 -21.62 -19.27
N GLN A 96 -16.90 -20.70 -18.33
CA GLN A 96 -17.93 -20.85 -17.29
C GLN A 96 -19.32 -21.00 -17.92
N LEU A 97 -19.72 -20.08 -18.79
CA LEU A 97 -21.02 -20.13 -19.48
C LEU A 97 -21.15 -21.36 -20.38
N ARG A 98 -20.05 -21.76 -21.04
CA ARG A 98 -19.98 -23.02 -21.81
C ARG A 98 -20.28 -24.22 -20.91
N ARG A 99 -19.64 -24.30 -19.74
CA ARG A 99 -19.79 -25.39 -18.76
C ARG A 99 -21.17 -25.42 -18.12
N GLU A 100 -21.81 -24.27 -17.92
CA GLU A 100 -23.21 -24.16 -17.46
C GLU A 100 -24.20 -24.73 -18.49
N ILE A 101 -23.92 -24.60 -19.79
CA ILE A 101 -24.73 -25.21 -20.86
C ILE A 101 -24.42 -26.70 -20.99
N LYS A 102 -23.13 -27.06 -21.00
CA LYS A 102 -22.68 -28.45 -21.14
C LYS A 102 -21.34 -28.65 -20.43
N ARG A 103 -21.33 -29.52 -19.41
CA ARG A 103 -20.15 -29.79 -18.58
C ARG A 103 -18.92 -30.29 -19.37
N SER A 104 -19.11 -31.13 -20.39
CA SER A 104 -18.02 -31.70 -21.19
C SER A 104 -18.40 -31.92 -22.66
N GLY A 105 -17.39 -32.03 -23.54
CA GLY A 105 -17.58 -32.25 -24.97
C GLY A 105 -18.00 -31.02 -25.77
N ARG A 106 -18.16 -31.21 -27.08
CA ARG A 106 -18.54 -30.15 -28.03
C ARG A 106 -20.00 -29.76 -27.88
N LEU A 107 -20.30 -28.47 -28.03
CA LEU A 107 -21.67 -27.95 -28.06
C LEU A 107 -22.35 -28.30 -29.38
N ASP A 108 -23.64 -28.67 -29.33
CA ASP A 108 -24.47 -28.77 -30.52
C ASP A 108 -24.89 -27.37 -31.06
N LYS A 109 -25.55 -27.32 -32.22
CA LYS A 109 -25.95 -26.04 -32.85
C LYS A 109 -26.87 -25.19 -31.95
N LYS A 110 -27.82 -25.79 -31.24
CA LYS A 110 -28.75 -25.07 -30.36
C LYS A 110 -28.02 -24.54 -29.13
N GLN A 111 -27.13 -25.34 -28.56
CA GLN A 111 -26.27 -24.98 -27.43
C GLN A 111 -25.28 -23.86 -27.80
N SER A 112 -24.65 -23.92 -28.97
CA SER A 112 -23.78 -22.85 -29.47
C SER A 112 -24.55 -21.54 -29.68
N TYR A 113 -25.77 -21.60 -30.21
CA TYR A 113 -26.63 -20.41 -30.34
C TYR A 113 -27.01 -19.82 -28.97
N LYS A 114 -27.36 -20.69 -28.00
CA LYS A 114 -27.62 -20.27 -26.62
C LYS A 114 -26.40 -19.59 -25.99
N LEU A 115 -25.21 -20.17 -26.16
CA LEU A 115 -23.96 -19.58 -25.68
C LEU A 115 -23.73 -18.20 -26.32
N GLY A 116 -23.79 -18.09 -27.65
CA GLY A 116 -23.61 -16.80 -28.35
C GLY A 116 -24.56 -15.72 -27.86
N ARG A 117 -25.83 -16.07 -27.63
CA ARG A 117 -26.81 -15.14 -27.02
C ARG A 117 -26.45 -14.71 -25.60
N GLN A 118 -25.96 -15.63 -24.77
CA GLN A 118 -25.52 -15.30 -23.41
C GLN A 118 -24.30 -14.39 -23.44
N LEU A 119 -23.29 -14.71 -24.26
CA LEU A 119 -22.10 -13.87 -24.43
C LEU A 119 -22.44 -12.45 -24.87
N ASN A 120 -23.35 -12.29 -25.85
CA ASN A 120 -23.74 -10.96 -26.33
C ASN A 120 -24.44 -10.09 -25.28
N ARG A 121 -25.07 -10.71 -24.27
CA ARG A 121 -25.77 -10.01 -23.19
C ARG A 121 -24.95 -9.93 -21.90
N ASP A 122 -23.81 -10.60 -21.84
CA ASP A 122 -22.99 -10.66 -20.64
C ASP A 122 -22.22 -9.33 -20.48
N PRO A 123 -22.37 -8.61 -19.35
CA PRO A 123 -21.70 -7.33 -19.14
C PRO A 123 -20.17 -7.42 -19.25
N LEU A 124 -19.54 -8.51 -18.81
CA LEU A 124 -18.09 -8.69 -18.88
C LEU A 124 -17.61 -8.75 -20.33
N MET A 125 -18.41 -9.35 -21.23
CA MET A 125 -18.05 -9.45 -22.65
C MET A 125 -18.05 -8.10 -23.35
N GLN A 126 -18.86 -7.16 -22.88
CA GLN A 126 -18.99 -5.81 -23.44
C GLN A 126 -17.95 -4.82 -22.87
N MET A 127 -17.20 -5.21 -21.84
CA MET A 127 -16.20 -4.34 -21.21
C MET A 127 -15.04 -3.98 -22.14
N LYS A 128 -14.48 -2.81 -21.86
CA LYS A 128 -13.22 -2.25 -22.38
C LYS A 128 -12.13 -2.33 -21.31
N PRO A 129 -10.83 -2.25 -21.68
CA PRO A 129 -9.73 -2.25 -20.71
C PRO A 129 -9.86 -1.15 -19.64
N SER A 130 -10.35 0.03 -20.04
CA SER A 130 -10.59 1.17 -19.14
C SER A 130 -11.63 0.90 -18.04
N ASP A 131 -12.47 -0.13 -18.20
CA ASP A 131 -13.50 -0.49 -17.23
C ASP A 131 -12.93 -1.33 -16.06
N LEU A 132 -11.70 -1.84 -16.19
CA LEU A 132 -11.02 -2.57 -15.11
C LEU A 132 -10.47 -1.60 -14.05
N VAL A 133 -10.71 -1.90 -12.78
CA VAL A 133 -10.19 -1.11 -11.64
C VAL A 133 -8.95 -1.78 -11.05
N HIS A 134 -7.84 -1.68 -11.78
CA HIS A 134 -6.59 -2.40 -11.50
C HIS A 134 -5.55 -1.63 -10.67
N ARG A 135 -5.83 -0.37 -10.29
CA ARG A 135 -4.84 0.48 -9.57
C ARG A 135 -4.64 0.03 -8.12
N ARG A 136 -3.48 -0.57 -7.81
CA ARG A 136 -3.08 -0.97 -6.45
C ARG A 136 -1.73 -0.35 -6.11
N LEU A 137 -1.65 0.37 -4.99
CA LEU A 137 -0.39 0.94 -4.50
C LEU A 137 0.46 -0.15 -3.86
N VAL A 138 1.70 -0.27 -4.34
CA VAL A 138 2.77 -1.03 -3.68
C VAL A 138 4.01 -0.16 -3.68
N MET A 139 4.44 0.23 -2.48
CA MET A 139 5.63 1.04 -2.25
C MET A 139 6.66 0.24 -1.47
N LYS A 140 7.92 0.41 -1.81
CA LYS A 140 9.04 -0.21 -1.12
C LYS A 140 10.03 0.86 -0.71
N MET A 141 10.51 0.76 0.52
CA MET A 141 11.58 1.59 1.04
C MET A 141 12.89 0.83 0.98
N PHE A 142 13.95 1.50 0.57
CA PHE A 142 15.29 0.95 0.50
C PHE A 142 16.24 1.87 1.26
N ARG A 143 17.01 1.30 2.17
CA ARG A 143 18.08 2.02 2.83
C ARG A 143 19.25 2.13 1.86
N SER A 144 19.65 3.36 1.57
CA SER A 144 20.77 3.69 0.70
C SER A 144 21.96 4.11 1.56
N THR A 145 23.11 3.49 1.30
CA THR A 145 24.42 3.92 1.80
C THR A 145 25.33 4.14 0.60
N SER A 146 26.48 4.78 0.79
CA SER A 146 27.46 5.03 -0.28
C SER A 146 27.82 3.77 -1.09
N GLU A 147 27.78 2.59 -0.46
CA GLU A 147 28.26 1.33 -1.05
C GLU A 147 27.15 0.31 -1.33
N ARG A 148 26.00 0.38 -0.63
CA ARG A 148 24.97 -0.67 -0.68
C ARG A 148 23.57 -0.10 -0.55
N ILE A 149 22.65 -0.71 -1.30
CA ILE A 149 21.21 -0.48 -1.16
C ILE A 149 20.56 -1.77 -0.68
N ARG A 150 19.70 -1.66 0.35
CA ARG A 150 18.99 -2.80 0.94
C ARG A 150 17.54 -2.47 1.17
N TRP A 151 16.65 -3.42 0.89
CA TRP A 151 15.25 -3.33 1.20
C TRP A 151 15.04 -3.14 2.71
N ALA A 152 14.26 -2.12 3.06
CA ALA A 152 13.96 -1.72 4.43
C ALA A 152 12.48 -1.90 4.78
N GLY A 153 11.62 -2.19 3.80
CA GLY A 153 10.23 -2.54 4.03
C GLY A 153 9.33 -2.27 2.82
N THR A 154 8.12 -2.81 2.86
CA THR A 154 7.09 -2.65 1.83
C THR A 154 5.79 -2.23 2.50
N ILE A 155 5.05 -1.31 1.88
CA ILE A 155 3.66 -1.00 2.22
C ILE A 155 2.79 -1.11 0.98
N GLU A 156 1.66 -1.81 1.10
CA GLU A 156 0.79 -2.10 -0.03
C GLU A 156 -0.71 -2.06 0.32
N GLU A 157 -1.55 -1.63 -0.63
CA GLU A 157 -3.01 -1.73 -0.51
C GLU A 157 -3.46 -3.19 -0.46
N VAL A 158 -4.40 -3.49 0.43
CA VAL A 158 -5.14 -4.76 0.49
C VAL A 158 -6.55 -4.49 -0.02
N THR A 159 -6.68 -4.46 -1.35
CA THR A 159 -7.86 -3.95 -2.05
C THR A 159 -9.14 -4.75 -1.72
N THR A 160 -9.00 -6.03 -1.42
CA THR A 160 -10.11 -6.89 -0.96
C THR A 160 -10.66 -6.45 0.39
N HIS A 161 -9.79 -6.17 1.37
CA HIS A 161 -10.19 -5.62 2.67
C HIS A 161 -10.76 -4.22 2.54
N GLU A 162 -10.23 -3.39 1.64
CA GLU A 162 -10.78 -2.07 1.37
C GLU A 162 -12.22 -2.13 0.90
N VAL A 163 -12.54 -2.99 -0.07
CA VAL A 163 -13.91 -3.17 -0.56
C VAL A 163 -14.82 -3.66 0.56
N HIS A 164 -14.42 -4.72 1.26
CA HIS A 164 -15.18 -5.30 2.38
C HIS A 164 -15.49 -4.26 3.47
N ASN A 165 -14.46 -3.59 3.98
CA ASN A 165 -14.59 -2.61 5.06
C ASN A 165 -15.38 -1.38 4.60
N SER A 166 -15.21 -0.97 3.35
CA SER A 166 -15.91 0.19 2.79
C SER A 166 -17.41 -0.04 2.59
N ILE A 167 -17.80 -1.27 2.21
CA ILE A 167 -19.22 -1.66 2.19
C ILE A 167 -19.79 -1.57 3.61
N GLY A 168 -19.09 -2.15 4.59
CA GLY A 168 -19.55 -2.17 5.99
C GLY A 168 -19.67 -0.79 6.63
N CYS A 169 -18.77 0.15 6.32
CA CYS A 169 -18.76 1.49 6.90
C CYS A 169 -19.42 2.58 6.03
N GLY A 170 -19.93 2.22 4.84
CA GLY A 170 -20.61 3.11 3.91
C GLY A 170 -19.74 4.20 3.28
N ARG A 171 -18.40 4.05 3.30
CA ARG A 171 -17.44 5.04 2.78
C ARG A 171 -16.10 4.38 2.46
N PRO A 172 -15.26 4.98 1.59
CA PRO A 172 -13.96 4.38 1.25
C PRO A 172 -13.01 4.39 2.45
N ALA A 173 -12.71 3.19 2.94
CA ALA A 173 -11.79 2.89 4.02
C ALA A 173 -10.56 2.17 3.45
N LEU A 174 -9.39 2.81 3.60
CA LEU A 174 -8.12 2.24 3.15
C LEU A 174 -7.64 1.13 4.09
N SER A 175 -7.00 0.11 3.53
CA SER A 175 -6.40 -1.01 4.26
C SER A 175 -5.05 -1.32 3.65
N LEU A 176 -4.02 -1.27 4.47
CA LEU A 176 -2.63 -1.40 4.05
C LEU A 176 -1.98 -2.57 4.78
N ALA A 177 -1.15 -3.34 4.10
CA ALA A 177 -0.24 -4.30 4.70
C ALA A 177 1.18 -3.74 4.69
N VAL A 178 1.92 -3.94 5.77
CA VAL A 178 3.32 -3.56 5.91
C VAL A 178 4.14 -4.81 6.18
N LEU A 179 5.23 -4.95 5.41
CA LEU A 179 6.21 -6.02 5.50
C LEU A 179 7.55 -5.38 5.84
N LEU A 180 8.22 -5.86 6.89
CA LEU A 180 9.52 -5.35 7.34
C LEU A 180 10.57 -6.48 7.32
N PRO A 181 11.85 -6.17 7.07
CA PRO A 181 12.91 -7.16 7.04
C PRO A 181 13.11 -7.82 8.40
N GLY A 182 13.18 -9.16 8.41
CA GLY A 182 13.38 -9.95 9.63
C GLY A 182 12.15 -10.05 10.54
N TYR A 183 11.07 -9.34 10.22
CA TYR A 183 9.87 -9.29 11.03
C TYR A 183 8.90 -10.42 10.64
N GLU A 184 8.52 -11.27 11.59
CA GLU A 184 7.78 -12.51 11.30
C GLU A 184 6.31 -12.28 10.91
N TYR A 185 5.74 -11.13 11.25
CA TYR A 185 4.31 -10.87 11.13
C TYR A 185 3.99 -9.79 10.09
N VAL A 186 2.93 -10.00 9.31
CA VAL A 186 2.38 -8.94 8.46
C VAL A 186 1.64 -7.93 9.34
N ILE A 187 2.03 -6.65 9.27
CA ILE A 187 1.37 -5.60 10.02
C ILE A 187 0.26 -5.00 9.16
N THR A 188 -0.98 -5.05 9.64
CA THR A 188 -2.13 -4.49 8.91
C THR A 188 -2.52 -3.13 9.50
N ILE A 189 -2.49 -2.08 8.67
CA ILE A 189 -2.95 -0.73 9.00
C ILE A 189 -4.32 -0.51 8.38
N GLN A 190 -5.33 -0.22 9.19
CA GLN A 190 -6.70 0.00 8.71
C GLN A 190 -7.19 1.39 9.01
N GLN A 191 -7.81 2.02 8.02
CA GLN A 191 -8.58 3.23 8.20
C GLN A 191 -9.89 2.89 8.88
N ASN A 192 -10.08 3.43 10.07
CA ASN A 192 -11.29 3.31 10.85
C ASN A 192 -12.04 4.64 10.89
N HIS A 193 -13.36 4.54 10.85
CA HIS A 193 -14.24 5.67 10.93
C HIS A 193 -15.19 5.52 12.12
N ARG A 194 -15.08 6.44 13.07
CA ARG A 194 -16.00 6.47 14.20
C ARG A 194 -17.31 7.19 13.87
N PHE A 195 -17.25 8.30 13.12
CA PHE A 195 -18.42 9.11 12.73
C PHE A 195 -18.24 9.79 11.36
N PRO A 196 -19.31 10.24 10.67
CA PRO A 196 -19.28 10.74 9.28
C PRO A 196 -18.35 11.95 9.04
N ARG A 197 -18.09 12.75 10.07
CA ARG A 197 -17.31 14.00 9.98
C ARG A 197 -15.95 13.95 10.69
N ILE A 198 -15.60 12.82 11.30
CA ILE A 198 -14.32 12.70 12.00
C ILE A 198 -13.21 12.43 10.97
N PRO A 199 -12.06 13.14 11.06
CA PRO A 199 -10.89 12.87 10.24
C PRO A 199 -10.49 11.39 10.28
N ALA A 200 -9.88 10.92 9.19
CA ALA A 200 -9.44 9.53 9.10
C ALA A 200 -8.53 9.17 10.29
N THR A 201 -8.85 8.06 10.95
CA THR A 201 -8.01 7.47 11.98
C THR A 201 -7.52 6.14 11.45
N PHE A 202 -6.21 5.96 11.37
CA PHE A 202 -5.62 4.68 11.03
C PHE A 202 -5.21 3.98 12.31
N THR A 203 -5.46 2.68 12.42
CA THR A 203 -5.04 1.89 13.58
C THR A 203 -4.36 0.63 13.13
N PHE A 204 -3.38 0.20 13.91
CA PHE A 204 -2.68 -1.06 13.71
C PHE A 204 -2.15 -1.58 15.05
N SER A 205 -1.73 -2.83 15.03
CA SER A 205 -0.95 -3.43 16.10
C SER A 205 0.29 -4.08 15.54
N PHE A 206 1.37 -4.05 16.30
CA PHE A 206 2.61 -4.75 15.97
C PHE A 206 3.20 -5.35 17.25
N LEU A 207 3.93 -6.45 17.11
CA LEU A 207 4.77 -7.02 18.16
C LEU A 207 6.05 -6.18 18.29
N ASP A 208 6.25 -5.56 19.43
CA ASP A 208 7.56 -5.06 19.80
C ASP A 208 8.43 -6.24 20.20
N GLU A 209 9.46 -6.54 19.40
CA GLU A 209 10.34 -7.70 19.60
C GLU A 209 11.29 -7.51 20.78
N ASP A 210 11.67 -6.26 21.10
CA ASP A 210 12.56 -5.94 22.21
C ASP A 210 11.87 -6.24 23.55
N ASP A 211 10.62 -5.81 23.68
CA ASP A 211 9.81 -5.98 24.89
C ASP A 211 8.90 -7.22 24.86
N LYS A 212 8.84 -7.94 23.72
CA LYS A 212 7.93 -9.07 23.44
C LYS A 212 6.45 -8.76 23.74
N ARG A 213 5.99 -7.57 23.37
CA ARG A 213 4.62 -7.10 23.67
C ARG A 213 3.93 -6.58 22.42
N ILE A 214 2.64 -6.90 22.29
CA ILE A 214 1.80 -6.26 21.28
C ILE A 214 1.54 -4.81 21.68
N ARG A 215 1.90 -3.89 20.80
CA ARG A 215 1.57 -2.47 20.91
C ARG A 215 0.41 -2.14 19.98
N TYR A 216 -0.48 -1.27 20.43
CA TYR A 216 -1.62 -0.76 19.66
C TYR A 216 -1.42 0.72 19.39
N VAL A 217 -1.45 1.09 18.11
CA VAL A 217 -1.13 2.44 17.66
C VAL A 217 -2.29 3.01 16.85
N ALA A 218 -2.57 4.30 17.07
CA ALA A 218 -3.52 5.07 16.29
C ALA A 218 -2.83 6.29 15.66
N ILE A 219 -2.97 6.46 14.36
CA ILE A 219 -2.54 7.63 13.60
C ILE A 219 -3.79 8.45 13.27
N LYS A 220 -4.00 9.55 14.00
CA LYS A 220 -5.20 10.39 13.91
C LYS A 220 -4.93 11.63 13.08
N ARG A 221 -5.65 11.81 11.98
CA ARG A 221 -5.56 13.04 11.19
C ARG A 221 -6.07 14.23 11.99
N LYS A 222 -5.37 15.36 11.95
CA LYS A 222 -5.82 16.61 12.58
C LYS A 222 -7.04 17.20 11.85
N TRP A 223 -7.91 17.88 12.59
CA TRP A 223 -9.11 18.51 12.05
C TRP A 223 -8.82 19.78 11.25
N VAL A 224 -7.87 20.58 11.73
CA VAL A 224 -7.45 21.83 11.11
C VAL A 224 -5.97 21.70 10.77
N SER A 225 -5.68 21.46 9.49
CA SER A 225 -4.33 21.48 8.94
C SER A 225 -4.38 21.94 7.48
N ALA A 226 -3.48 22.85 7.10
CA ALA A 226 -3.32 23.25 5.70
C ALA A 226 -2.76 22.10 4.84
N GLY A 227 -2.11 21.12 5.48
CA GLY A 227 -1.62 19.89 4.87
C GLY A 227 -2.26 18.63 5.44
N ALA A 228 -1.59 17.49 5.33
CA ALA A 228 -2.04 16.22 5.89
C ALA A 228 -1.24 15.88 7.14
N ASP A 229 -1.67 16.43 8.27
CA ASP A 229 -1.01 16.25 9.56
C ASP A 229 -1.69 15.17 10.38
N PHE A 230 -0.89 14.43 11.15
CA PHE A 230 -1.36 13.37 12.01
C PHE A 230 -0.72 13.41 13.40
N ASP A 231 -1.50 13.06 14.41
CA ASP A 231 -0.99 12.69 15.73
C ASP A 231 -0.82 11.17 15.79
N ILE A 232 0.29 10.71 16.36
CA ILE A 232 0.55 9.29 16.59
C ILE A 232 0.34 9.01 18.07
N LEU A 233 -0.53 8.04 18.38
CA LEU A 233 -0.90 7.69 19.73
C LEU A 233 -0.66 6.20 20.00
N SER A 234 -0.19 5.87 21.19
CA SER A 234 -0.11 4.50 21.72
C SER A 234 -0.57 4.49 23.17
N GLY A 235 -1.35 3.48 23.56
CA GLY A 235 -1.89 3.39 24.92
C GLY A 235 -2.72 4.62 25.36
N GLY A 236 -3.36 5.30 24.38
CA GLY A 236 -4.11 6.53 24.61
C GLY A 236 -3.27 7.81 24.78
N ARG A 237 -1.94 7.72 24.75
CA ARG A 237 -1.02 8.86 24.88
C ARG A 237 -0.42 9.22 23.52
N LYS A 238 -0.17 10.51 23.29
CA LYS A 238 0.54 10.98 22.10
C LYS A 238 2.03 10.63 22.23
N ILE A 239 2.57 9.91 21.26
CA ILE A 239 3.98 9.48 21.20
C ILE A 239 4.77 10.19 20.10
N GLY A 240 4.07 10.85 19.18
CA GLY A 240 4.69 11.56 18.07
C GLY A 240 3.68 12.25 17.17
N LEU A 241 4.17 12.77 16.05
CA LEU A 241 3.38 13.46 15.03
C LEU A 241 3.99 13.29 13.64
N ILE A 242 3.14 13.50 12.65
CA ILE A 242 3.50 13.69 11.24
C ILE A 242 3.01 15.09 10.88
N ASP A 243 3.91 15.98 10.51
CA ASP A 243 3.60 17.34 10.05
C ASP A 243 3.89 17.40 8.56
N GLY A 244 2.86 17.53 7.73
CA GLY A 244 2.99 17.22 6.31
C GLY A 244 2.29 18.20 5.41
N ARG A 245 3.00 18.68 4.39
CA ARG A 245 2.49 19.58 3.36
C ARG A 245 2.23 18.83 2.05
N LEU A 246 0.99 18.89 1.57
CA LEU A 246 0.59 18.35 0.27
C LEU A 246 0.84 19.38 -0.85
N PHE A 247 1.37 18.93 -1.99
CA PHE A 247 1.50 19.75 -3.21
C PHE A 247 1.30 18.89 -4.46
N GLY A 248 0.27 19.17 -5.25
CA GLY A 248 -0.05 18.36 -6.43
C GLY A 248 -0.28 16.87 -6.08
N PHE A 249 0.55 15.99 -6.65
CA PHE A 249 0.59 14.55 -6.34
C PHE A 249 1.68 14.17 -5.31
N GLY A 250 2.53 15.11 -4.90
CA GLY A 250 3.62 14.92 -3.93
C GLY A 250 3.21 15.22 -2.50
N TYR A 251 4.10 14.89 -1.55
CA TYR A 251 3.88 15.06 -0.12
C TYR A 251 5.19 15.14 0.64
N ASN A 252 5.43 16.26 1.31
CA ASN A 252 6.63 16.44 2.13
C ASN A 252 6.23 16.49 3.59
N ALA A 253 6.85 15.67 4.42
CA ALA A 253 6.44 15.53 5.81
C ALA A 253 7.60 15.30 6.76
N GLN A 254 7.52 15.96 7.91
CA GLN A 254 8.38 15.71 9.04
C GLN A 254 7.70 14.77 10.03
N ILE A 255 8.33 13.64 10.29
CA ILE A 255 7.97 12.70 11.33
C ILE A 255 8.77 13.05 12.57
N ARG A 256 8.11 13.18 13.72
CA ARG A 256 8.76 13.39 15.01
C ARG A 256 8.21 12.39 16.03
N ILE A 257 9.08 11.56 16.59
CA ILE A 257 8.76 10.63 17.67
C ILE A 257 9.48 11.08 18.94
N ASP A 258 8.70 11.37 19.97
CA ASP A 258 9.19 11.97 21.22
C ASP A 258 9.30 10.92 22.35
N ASP A 259 8.62 9.77 22.22
CA ASP A 259 8.60 8.70 23.23
C ASP A 259 9.82 7.76 23.08
N PRO A 260 10.69 7.64 24.11
CA PRO A 260 11.89 6.82 24.06
C PRO A 260 11.66 5.33 23.75
N ALA A 261 10.50 4.78 24.13
CA ALA A 261 10.18 3.38 23.84
C ALA A 261 9.90 3.13 22.35
N PHE A 262 9.64 4.20 21.59
CA PHE A 262 9.34 4.15 20.17
C PHE A 262 10.44 4.78 19.31
N SER A 263 11.19 5.74 19.84
CA SER A 263 12.24 6.43 19.09
C SER A 263 13.47 5.54 18.86
N ASP A 264 13.77 4.60 19.77
CA ASP A 264 14.82 3.60 19.56
C ASP A 264 14.32 2.39 18.72
N ASN A 265 13.00 2.25 18.51
CA ASN A 265 12.39 1.12 17.82
C ASN A 265 12.40 1.32 16.29
N ARG A 266 13.42 0.75 15.64
CA ARG A 266 13.64 0.90 14.19
C ARG A 266 12.49 0.35 13.33
N PRO A 267 11.96 -0.87 13.56
CA PRO A 267 10.80 -1.37 12.84
C PRO A 267 9.59 -0.43 12.91
N PHE A 268 9.32 0.15 14.08
CA PHE A 268 8.24 1.12 14.26
C PHE A 268 8.49 2.40 13.45
N LEU A 269 9.70 2.95 13.50
CA LEU A 269 10.04 4.13 12.71
C LEU A 269 9.88 3.87 11.21
N ASP A 270 10.35 2.72 10.72
CA ASP A 270 10.25 2.32 9.31
C ASP A 270 8.79 2.13 8.89
N LEU A 271 7.96 1.55 9.74
CA LEU A 271 6.51 1.45 9.52
C LEU A 271 5.84 2.82 9.41
N ILE A 272 6.12 3.74 10.34
CA ILE A 272 5.53 5.09 10.32
C ILE A 272 6.02 5.86 9.08
N THR A 273 7.28 5.70 8.71
CA THR A 273 7.85 6.29 7.49
C THR A 273 7.15 5.77 6.24
N LEU A 274 6.98 4.45 6.11
CA LEU A 274 6.23 3.83 5.02
C LEU A 274 4.79 4.34 4.95
N PHE A 275 4.08 4.39 6.09
CA PHE A 275 2.74 4.97 6.16
C PHE A 275 2.73 6.42 5.65
N THR A 276 3.67 7.24 6.12
CA THR A 276 3.79 8.65 5.75
C THR A 276 3.99 8.83 4.25
N ALA A 277 4.84 8.00 3.62
CA ALA A 277 5.07 8.02 2.17
C ALA A 277 3.80 7.78 1.34
N THR A 278 2.84 7.01 1.86
CA THR A 278 1.57 6.75 1.14
C THR A 278 0.60 7.93 1.14
N VAL A 279 0.75 8.91 2.05
CA VAL A 279 -0.28 9.94 2.32
C VAL A 279 -0.62 10.77 1.08
N GLY A 280 0.38 11.10 0.24
CA GLY A 280 0.17 11.81 -1.03
C GLY A 280 -0.77 11.07 -2.00
N TYR A 281 -0.84 9.75 -1.88
CA TYR A 281 -1.60 8.86 -2.78
C TYR A 281 -3.01 8.52 -2.25
N HIS A 282 -3.31 8.83 -0.97
CA HIS A 282 -4.57 8.45 -0.33
C HIS A 282 -5.81 8.95 -1.07
N ARG A 283 -5.74 10.09 -1.78
CA ARG A 283 -6.88 10.61 -2.55
C ARG A 283 -7.23 9.70 -3.72
N GLN A 284 -6.22 9.26 -4.47
CA GLN A 284 -6.36 8.39 -5.64
C GLN A 284 -6.75 6.98 -5.20
N MET A 285 -6.14 6.48 -4.12
CA MET A 285 -6.53 5.22 -3.46
C MET A 285 -8.02 5.21 -3.11
N ARG A 286 -8.52 6.21 -2.36
CA ARG A 286 -9.96 6.31 -2.02
C ARG A 286 -10.88 6.41 -3.24
N LYS A 287 -10.45 7.08 -4.31
CA LYS A 287 -11.20 7.09 -5.58
C LYS A 287 -11.26 5.69 -6.20
N SER A 288 -10.16 4.94 -6.15
CA SER A 288 -10.10 3.55 -6.63
C SER A 288 -11.05 2.65 -5.82
N VAL A 289 -10.98 2.71 -4.49
CA VAL A 289 -11.87 1.98 -3.57
C VAL A 289 -13.34 2.29 -3.85
N ASN A 290 -13.71 3.57 -4.00
CA ASN A 290 -15.09 3.94 -4.33
C ASN A 290 -15.60 3.30 -5.63
N ARG A 291 -14.76 3.23 -6.66
CA ARG A 291 -15.14 2.57 -7.91
C ARG A 291 -15.37 1.08 -7.70
N ARG A 292 -14.46 0.39 -6.99
CA ARG A 292 -14.60 -1.03 -6.66
C ARG A 292 -15.85 -1.33 -5.85
N VAL A 293 -16.13 -0.51 -4.82
CA VAL A 293 -17.32 -0.67 -3.98
C VAL A 293 -18.60 -0.51 -4.79
N ARG A 294 -18.69 0.51 -5.66
CA ARG A 294 -19.85 0.69 -6.55
C ARG A 294 -20.01 -0.49 -7.50
N ALA A 295 -18.93 -0.97 -8.08
CA ALA A 295 -18.94 -2.14 -8.95
C ALA A 295 -19.42 -3.39 -8.20
N ALA A 296 -18.87 -3.65 -7.01
CA ALA A 296 -19.27 -4.79 -6.17
C ALA A 296 -20.76 -4.75 -5.78
N LEU A 297 -21.26 -3.58 -5.33
CA LEU A 297 -22.67 -3.40 -4.96
C LEU A 297 -23.62 -3.51 -6.17
N ALA A 298 -23.14 -3.21 -7.38
CA ALA A 298 -23.89 -3.39 -8.62
C ALA A 298 -23.81 -4.82 -9.18
N GLY A 299 -23.18 -5.77 -8.48
CA GLY A 299 -22.96 -7.14 -8.97
C GLY A 299 -21.87 -7.26 -10.04
N ALA A 300 -21.06 -6.21 -10.24
CA ALA A 300 -19.95 -6.13 -11.19
C ALA A 300 -18.58 -6.30 -10.51
N SER A 301 -18.48 -7.18 -9.50
CA SER A 301 -17.23 -7.42 -8.76
C SER A 301 -16.08 -7.91 -9.64
N PHE A 302 -16.36 -8.53 -10.78
CA PHE A 302 -15.37 -8.93 -11.78
C PHE A 302 -14.55 -7.75 -12.34
N GLN A 303 -14.99 -6.50 -12.17
CA GLN A 303 -14.22 -5.31 -12.53
C GLN A 303 -13.01 -5.09 -11.60
N HIS A 304 -13.02 -5.71 -10.42
CA HIS A 304 -11.93 -5.67 -9.46
C HIS A 304 -11.02 -6.89 -9.68
N VAL A 305 -9.94 -6.68 -10.43
CA VAL A 305 -8.87 -7.66 -10.59
C VAL A 305 -7.99 -7.61 -9.35
N VAL A 306 -7.83 -8.76 -8.68
CA VAL A 306 -6.97 -8.93 -7.51
C VAL A 306 -5.71 -9.68 -7.95
N GLU A 307 -4.55 -9.12 -7.62
CA GLU A 307 -3.26 -9.69 -7.98
C GLU A 307 -2.90 -10.89 -7.10
N ASP A 308 -2.13 -11.83 -7.66
CA ASP A 308 -1.65 -13.01 -6.95
C ASP A 308 -0.89 -12.64 -5.68
N GLU A 309 -0.04 -11.61 -5.74
CA GLU A 309 0.68 -11.03 -4.59
C GLU A 309 -0.25 -10.68 -3.42
N GLU A 310 -1.43 -10.11 -3.69
CA GLU A 310 -2.40 -9.82 -2.62
C GLU A 310 -2.98 -11.12 -2.05
N PHE A 311 -3.26 -12.13 -2.90
CA PHE A 311 -3.75 -13.42 -2.41
C PHE A 311 -2.77 -14.09 -1.45
N TRP A 312 -1.45 -13.90 -1.60
CA TRP A 312 -0.46 -14.43 -0.64
C TRP A 312 -0.63 -13.85 0.76
N LEU A 313 -1.00 -12.58 0.89
CA LEU A 313 -1.30 -11.94 2.17
C LEU A 313 -2.56 -12.52 2.83
N LEU A 314 -3.50 -13.02 2.03
CA LEU A 314 -4.78 -13.58 2.50
C LEU A 314 -4.72 -15.09 2.78
N LYS A 315 -3.62 -15.76 2.41
CA LYS A 315 -3.49 -17.21 2.62
C LYS A 315 -3.55 -17.52 4.11
N ASN A 316 -4.37 -18.50 4.46
CA ASN A 316 -4.42 -19.01 5.82
C ASN A 316 -3.07 -19.69 6.18
N PRO A 317 -2.28 -19.11 7.10
CA PRO A 317 -0.99 -19.68 7.47
C PRO A 317 -1.13 -21.04 8.17
N ARG A 318 -2.29 -21.33 8.77
CA ARG A 318 -2.58 -22.61 9.44
C ARG A 318 -3.03 -23.72 8.50
N ARG A 319 -3.19 -23.45 7.19
CA ARG A 319 -3.60 -24.47 6.21
C ARG A 319 -2.64 -25.66 6.14
N ARG A 320 -1.35 -25.44 6.40
CA ARG A 320 -0.31 -26.50 6.38
C ARG A 320 -0.03 -27.11 7.76
N ALA A 321 -0.65 -26.57 8.82
CA ALA A 321 -0.45 -27.02 10.19
C ALA A 321 -1.56 -27.98 10.69
N ALA A 322 -2.46 -28.39 9.79
CA ALA A 322 -3.61 -29.27 10.06
C ALA A 322 -3.53 -30.53 9.21
#